data_AF-A0A510DS93-F1
#
_entry.id   AF-A0A510DS93-F1
#
_cell.length_a   1.000
_cell.length_b   1.000
_cell.length_c   1.000
_cell.angle_alpha   90.00
_cell.angle_beta   90.00
_cell.angle_gamma   90.00
#
_symmetry.space_group_name_H-M   'P 1'
#
loop_
_entity.id
_entity.type
_entity.pdbx_description
1 polymer ?
#
loop_
_entity_poly.entity_id
_entity_poly.type
_entity_poly.pdbx_seq_one_letter_code
_entity_poly.pdbx_strand_id
1 'polypeptide(L)'
;MLEIYAIFTLMVFSFVLAGIMTLVVLGVAENEVVDSTKLFKLPRLELRLLFIVTFYVIFLGVLEGFTLYTNGILVSLDSVPYLLLMLLPKGDGNDH
;
A
#
# COMPACT_ATOMS: atom_id res chain seq x y z
N MET A 1 -19.87 19.11 17.42
CA MET A 1 -18.67 18.47 18.03
C MET A 1 -18.19 17.28 17.20
N LEU A 2 -19.02 16.27 16.95
CA LEU A 2 -18.64 15.08 16.17
C LEU A 2 -18.08 15.40 14.77
N GLU A 3 -18.71 16.33 14.03
CA GLU A 3 -18.27 16.73 12.68
C GLU A 3 -16.86 17.34 12.66
N ILE A 4 -16.51 18.15 13.67
CA ILE A 4 -15.19 18.77 13.79
C ILE A 4 -14.13 17.69 14.03
N TYR A 5 -14.43 16.70 14.88
CA TYR A 5 -13.54 15.56 15.09
C TYR A 5 -13.38 14.71 13.83
N ALA A 6 -14.46 14.44 13.10
CA ALA A 6 -14.41 13.68 11.84
C ALA A 6 -13.57 14.40 10.77
N ILE A 7 -13.75 15.70 10.59
CA ILE A 7 -12.96 16.52 9.65
C ILE A 7 -11.49 16.54 10.07
N PHE A 8 -11.21 16.72 11.36
CA PHE A 8 -9.84 16.71 11.87
C PHE A 8 -9.17 15.34 11.65
N THR A 9 -9.86 14.24 11.91
CA THR A 9 -9.35 12.89 11.65
C THR A 9 -9.08 12.65 10.16
N LEU A 10 -9.98 13.07 9.27
CA LEU A 10 -9.77 12.95 7.81
C LEU A 10 -8.58 13.81 7.33
N MET A 11 -8.37 14.97 7.94
CA MET A 11 -7.23 15.83 7.63
C MET A 11 -5.90 15.17 8.02
N VAL A 12 -5.82 14.63 9.25
CA VAL A 12 -4.63 13.90 9.72
C VAL A 12 -4.38 12.67 8.85
N PHE A 13 -5.42 11.90 8.53
CA PHE A 13 -5.33 10.76 7.63
C PHE A 13 -4.77 11.15 6.26
N SER A 14 -5.30 12.21 5.65
CA SER A 14 -4.85 12.70 4.34
C SER A 14 -3.39 13.15 4.37
N PHE A 15 -2.95 13.81 5.46
CA PHE A 15 -1.56 14.24 5.62
C PHE A 15 -0.59 13.06 5.70
N VAL A 16 -0.94 12.03 6.50
CA VAL A 16 -0.15 10.80 6.61
C VAL A 16 -0.09 10.06 5.28
N LEU A 17 -1.23 9.93 4.59
CA LEU A 17 -1.31 9.28 3.29
C LEU A 17 -0.46 10.01 2.25
N ALA A 18 -0.53 11.34 2.19
CA ALA A 18 0.32 12.14 1.30
C ALA A 18 1.82 11.93 1.57
N GLY A 19 2.22 11.86 2.84
CA GLY A 19 3.60 11.58 3.24
C GLY A 19 4.08 10.21 2.76
N ILE A 20 3.30 9.15 3.03
CA ILE A 20 3.62 7.78 2.62
C ILE A 20 3.67 7.66 1.09
N MET A 21 2.68 8.22 0.39
CA MET A 21 2.66 8.21 -1.08
C MET A 21 3.86 8.93 -1.68
N THR A 22 4.32 10.02 -1.07
CA THR A 22 5.52 10.74 -1.50
C THR A 22 6.77 9.87 -1.37
N LEU A 23 6.93 9.14 -0.27
CA LEU A 23 8.05 8.21 -0.07
C LEU A 23 8.07 7.07 -1.09
N VAL A 24 6.89 6.56 -1.47
CA VAL A 24 6.73 5.55 -2.51
C VAL A 24 7.07 6.12 -3.90
N VAL A 25 6.56 7.31 -4.23
CA VAL A 25 6.84 7.98 -5.52
C VAL A 25 8.31 8.33 -5.67
N LEU A 26 8.96 8.77 -4.60
CA LEU A 26 10.40 9.04 -4.58
C LEU A 26 11.25 7.75 -4.64
N GLY A 27 10.64 6.57 -4.48
CA GLY A 27 11.35 5.28 -4.51
C GLY A 27 12.21 5.02 -3.27
N VAL A 28 12.04 5.78 -2.19
CA VAL A 28 12.77 5.58 -0.93
C VAL A 28 12.33 4.27 -0.28
N ALA A 29 11.01 4.08 -0.15
CA ALA A 29 10.42 2.84 0.38
C ALA A 29 10.74 1.61 -0.50
N GLU A 30 10.86 1.83 -1.82
CA GLU A 30 11.19 0.79 -2.78
C GLU A 30 12.60 0.24 -2.56
N ASN A 31 13.60 1.11 -2.40
CA ASN A 31 14.99 0.70 -2.18
C ASN A 31 15.15 -0.07 -0.87
N GLU A 32 14.56 0.41 0.24
CA GLU A 32 14.63 -0.29 1.53
C GLU A 32 13.97 -1.68 1.49
N VAL A 33 12.88 -1.82 0.72
CA VAL A 33 12.20 -3.11 0.56
C VAL A 33 13.03 -4.04 -0.32
N VAL A 34 13.56 -3.59 -1.46
CA VAL A 34 14.42 -4.41 -2.33
C VAL A 34 15.65 -4.91 -1.55
N ASP A 35 16.26 -4.03 -0.76
CA ASP A 35 17.43 -4.35 0.06
C ASP A 35 17.10 -5.37 1.17
N SER A 36 15.91 -5.26 1.79
CA SER A 36 15.49 -6.15 2.88
C SER A 36 14.92 -7.49 2.42
N THR A 37 14.24 -7.54 1.28
CA THR A 37 13.56 -8.74 0.77
C THR A 37 14.36 -9.49 -0.30
N LYS A 38 15.52 -8.96 -0.73
CA LYS A 38 16.32 -9.53 -1.83
C LYS A 38 15.48 -9.80 -3.09
N LEU A 39 14.49 -8.95 -3.36
CA LEU A 39 13.67 -9.01 -4.57
C LEU A 39 14.48 -8.52 -5.77
N PHE A 40 15.49 -9.29 -6.18
CA PHE A 40 16.48 -8.91 -7.20
C PHE A 40 15.94 -8.91 -8.65
N LYS A 41 14.66 -9.23 -8.89
CA LYS A 41 14.16 -9.54 -10.24
C LYS A 41 12.91 -8.78 -10.71
N LEU A 42 12.30 -7.92 -9.89
CA LEU A 42 11.19 -7.06 -10.35
C LEU A 42 11.73 -5.74 -10.92
N PRO A 43 11.27 -5.29 -12.11
CA PRO A 43 11.56 -3.95 -12.59
C PRO A 43 11.10 -2.91 -11.57
N ARG A 44 11.94 -1.91 -11.30
CA ARG A 44 11.66 -0.84 -10.32
C ARG A 44 10.30 -0.17 -10.52
N LEU A 45 9.92 0.03 -11.77
CA LEU A 45 8.62 0.61 -12.14
C LEU A 45 7.45 -0.28 -11.68
N GLU A 46 7.53 -1.59 -11.91
CA GLU A 46 6.47 -2.55 -11.54
C GLU A 46 6.34 -2.63 -10.02
N LEU A 47 7.47 -2.72 -9.30
CA LEU A 47 7.48 -2.75 -7.84
C LEU A 47 6.87 -1.49 -7.23
N ARG A 48 7.18 -0.33 -7.79
CA ARG A 48 6.59 0.96 -7.39
C ARG A 48 5.09 1.00 -7.61
N LEU A 49 4.63 0.52 -8.77
CA LEU A 49 3.21 0.46 -9.10
C LEU A 49 2.46 -0.48 -8.14
N LEU A 50 3.08 -1.62 -7.82
CA LEU A 50 2.56 -2.60 -6.88
C LEU A 50 2.47 -2.02 -5.46
N PHE A 51 3.47 -1.25 -5.02
CA PHE A 51 3.43 -0.51 -3.76
C PHE A 51 2.30 0.51 -3.72
N ILE A 52 2.16 1.33 -4.77
CA ILE A 52 1.11 2.35 -4.87
C ILE A 52 -0.27 1.70 -4.75
N VAL A 53 -0.52 0.64 -5.53
CA VAL A 53 -1.82 -0.04 -5.54
C VAL A 53 -2.11 -0.70 -4.19
N THR A 54 -1.12 -1.38 -3.61
CA THR A 54 -1.27 -2.04 -2.30
C THR A 54 -1.63 -1.04 -1.21
N PHE A 55 -0.84 0.04 -1.07
CA PHE A 55 -1.11 1.06 -0.06
C PHE A 55 -2.43 1.76 -0.31
N TYR A 56 -2.75 2.09 -1.56
CA TYR A 56 -4.02 2.71 -1.92
C TYR A 56 -5.22 1.86 -1.46
N VAL A 57 -5.22 0.56 -1.74
CA VAL A 57 -6.31 -0.35 -1.35
C VAL A 57 -6.43 -0.49 0.18
N ILE A 58 -5.31 -0.60 0.89
CA ILE A 58 -5.30 -0.66 2.36
C ILE A 58 -5.91 0.62 2.95
N PHE A 59 -5.45 1.79 2.50
CA PHE A 59 -5.94 3.07 2.99
C PHE A 59 -7.40 3.32 2.62
N LEU A 60 -7.82 2.90 1.43
CA LEU A 60 -9.21 2.99 1.00
C LEU A 60 -10.12 2.19 1.94
N GLY A 61 -9.78 0.94 2.25
CA GLY A 61 -10.56 0.11 3.17
C GLY A 61 -10.60 0.66 4.59
N VAL A 62 -9.50 1.23 5.09
CA VAL A 62 -9.48 1.91 6.39
C VAL A 62 -10.42 3.13 6.39
N LEU A 63 -10.40 3.93 5.31
CA LEU A 63 -11.23 5.12 5.19
C LEU A 63 -12.71 4.78 5.05
N GLU A 64 -13.07 3.78 4.24
CA GLU A 64 -14.45 3.27 4.16
C GLU A 64 -14.93 2.71 5.50
N GLY A 65 -14.05 1.98 6.20
CA GLY A 65 -14.31 1.47 7.54
C GLY A 65 -14.69 2.54 8.56
N PHE A 66 -14.04 3.70 8.44
CA PHE A 66 -14.23 4.84 9.33
C PHE A 66 -15.42 5.73 8.94
N THR A 67 -15.68 5.87 7.63
CA THR A 67 -16.65 6.86 7.11
C THR A 67 -18.04 6.29 6.84
N LEU A 68 -18.14 5.02 6.42
CA LEU A 68 -19.39 4.42 5.94
C LEU A 68 -19.88 3.32 6.88
N TYR A 69 -19.15 2.20 6.95
CA TYR A 69 -19.55 1.03 7.72
C TYR A 69 -18.31 0.24 8.15
N THR A 70 -18.34 -0.42 9.32
CA THR A 70 -17.23 -1.24 9.82
C THR A 70 -16.82 -2.37 8.84
N ASN A 71 -17.75 -2.82 8.00
CA ASN A 71 -17.48 -3.80 6.94
C ASN A 71 -16.62 -3.23 5.79
N GLY A 72 -16.50 -1.90 5.66
CA GLY A 72 -15.61 -1.25 4.69
C GLY A 72 -14.13 -1.58 4.91
N ILE A 73 -13.74 -1.96 6.13
CA ILE A 73 -12.41 -2.51 6.41
C ILE A 73 -12.12 -3.75 5.56
N LEU A 74 -13.13 -4.51 5.13
CA LEU A 74 -12.92 -5.69 4.30
C LEU A 74 -12.30 -5.36 2.93
N VAL A 75 -12.48 -4.13 2.42
CA VAL A 75 -11.82 -3.69 1.18
C VAL A 75 -10.30 -3.66 1.33
N SER A 76 -9.77 -3.53 2.56
CA SER A 76 -8.33 -3.68 2.80
C SER A 76 -7.84 -5.11 2.53
N LEU A 77 -8.71 -6.14 2.55
CA LEU A 77 -8.34 -7.52 2.21
C LEU A 77 -8.08 -7.69 0.71
N ASP A 78 -8.61 -6.81 -0.14
CA ASP A 78 -8.27 -6.80 -1.56
C ASP A 78 -6.79 -6.46 -1.80
N SER A 79 -6.08 -5.97 -0.76
CA SER A 79 -4.62 -5.76 -0.80
C SER A 79 -3.82 -7.07 -0.74
N VAL A 80 -4.40 -8.17 -0.24
CA VAL A 80 -3.74 -9.47 -0.04
C VAL A 80 -3.09 -10.03 -1.31
N PRO A 81 -3.76 -10.09 -2.48
CA PRO A 81 -3.12 -10.56 -3.71
C PRO A 81 -1.88 -9.73 -4.10
N TYR A 82 -1.91 -8.41 -3.86
CA TYR A 82 -0.75 -7.55 -4.14
C TYR A 82 0.38 -7.80 -3.15
N LEU A 83 0.08 -7.97 -1.86
CA LEU A 83 1.08 -8.37 -0.86
C LEU A 83 1.71 -9.73 -1.18
N LEU A 84 0.92 -10.70 -1.64
CA LEU A 84 1.42 -11.99 -2.08
C LEU A 84 2.34 -11.88 -3.30
N LEU A 85 2.00 -11.07 -4.30
CA LEU A 85 2.86 -10.82 -5.46
C LEU A 85 4.19 -10.17 -5.07
N MET A 86 4.19 -9.38 -4.00
CA MET A 86 5.41 -8.76 -3.46
C MET A 86 6.28 -9.76 -2.71
N LEU A 87 5.68 -10.74 -2.03
CA LEU A 87 6.37 -11.72 -1.20
C LEU A 87 6.75 -13.00 -1.95
N LEU A 88 6.09 -13.33 -3.06
CA LEU A 88 6.43 -14.48 -3.88
C LEU A 88 7.74 -14.17 -4.64
N PRO A 89 8.86 -14.84 -4.32
CA PRO A 89 9.95 -14.89 -5.28
C PRO A 89 9.38 -15.49 -6.54
N LYS A 90 9.50 -14.79 -7.68
CA LYS A 90 9.10 -15.33 -8.97
C LYS A 90 9.73 -16.72 -9.07
N GLY A 91 8.87 -17.74 -9.08
CA GLY A 91 9.26 -19.14 -9.08
C GLY A 91 10.36 -19.33 -10.11
N ASP A 92 11.37 -20.06 -9.69
CA ASP A 92 12.42 -20.61 -10.54
C ASP A 92 11.75 -21.40 -11.67
N GLY A 93 11.43 -20.69 -12.74
CA GLY A 93 11.01 -21.23 -14.02
C GLY A 93 12.24 -21.39 -14.88
N ASN A 94 13.07 -22.34 -14.47
CA ASN A 94 13.66 -23.38 -15.30
C ASN A 94 14.43 -22.93 -16.57
N ASP A 95 15.70 -23.32 -16.54
CA ASP A 95 16.47 -23.87 -17.65
C ASP A 95 17.10 -22.93 -18.68
N HIS A 96 18.41 -23.14 -18.88
CA HIS A 96 18.98 -23.04 -20.22
C HIS A 96 19.98 -21.90 -20.41
#